data_AF-A0A6G0WWZ1-F1
#
_entry.id   AF-A0A6G0WWZ1-F1
#
_cell.length_a   1.000
_cell.length_b   1.000
_cell.length_c   1.000
_cell.angle_alpha   90.00
_cell.angle_beta   90.00
_cell.angle_gamma   90.00
#
_symmetry.space_group_name_H-M   'P 1'
#
loop_
_entity.id
_entity.type
_entity.pdbx_description
1 polymer ?
#
loop_
_entity_poly.entity_id
_entity_poly.type
_entity_poly.pdbx_seq_one_letter_code
_entity_poly.pdbx_strand_id
1 'polypeptide(L)'
;MTMTLAETLIHACKYGHIDEVRRCLDEGANVDGKGDDWSPLMWCAYYGHVEVAKVLIDHGADVDRIFTHDGKNAEDCARENNQSKFLRYLSSLPARSKPPPELHKATMATISPEVLIQACKFGKIDDACVCLDEGIDPNGKGDDWSPLMWCAYYGHIEVAELLIQHGADIDHIFFHDGKSAMDCAQENNQMKFVAFLKKEIKSQRHVRFKSSESTLDDPNVVPKGCCCVIS
;
A
#
# COMPACT_ATOMS: atom_id res chain seq x y z
N MET A 1 34.35 -5.39 7.71
CA MET A 1 33.00 -5.78 7.26
C MET A 1 33.01 -5.70 5.75
N THR A 2 32.90 -6.81 5.03
CA THR A 2 32.90 -6.82 3.56
C THR A 2 31.52 -6.43 3.07
N MET A 3 31.42 -5.38 2.25
CA MET A 3 30.15 -5.02 1.61
C MET A 3 29.68 -6.18 0.73
N THR A 4 28.38 -6.47 0.74
CA THR A 4 27.78 -7.45 -0.16
C THR A 4 27.74 -6.90 -1.59
N LEU A 5 27.68 -7.79 -2.58
CA LEU A 5 27.65 -7.40 -3.99
C LEU A 5 26.50 -6.43 -4.33
N ALA A 6 25.34 -6.61 -3.68
CA ALA A 6 24.20 -5.71 -3.80
C ALA A 6 24.49 -4.32 -3.20
N GLU A 7 25.13 -4.25 -2.03
CA GLU A 7 25.52 -2.97 -1.41
C GLU A 7 26.59 -2.24 -2.22
N THR A 8 27.54 -2.98 -2.79
CA THR A 8 28.56 -2.43 -3.70
C THR A 8 27.92 -1.90 -4.98
N LEU A 9 26.98 -2.64 -5.59
CA LEU A 9 26.23 -2.18 -6.77
C LEU A 9 25.49 -0.86 -6.47
N ILE A 10 24.78 -0.79 -5.34
CA ILE A 10 24.05 0.42 -4.93
C ILE A 10 25.01 1.59 -4.69
N HIS A 11 26.13 1.37 -4.00
CA HIS A 11 27.15 2.39 -3.79
C HIS A 11 27.70 2.92 -5.12
N ALA A 12 28.08 2.02 -6.02
CA ALA A 12 28.57 2.37 -7.35
C ALA A 12 27.53 3.17 -8.16
N CYS A 13 26.24 2.83 -8.06
CA CYS A 13 25.15 3.57 -8.68
C CYS A 13 24.95 4.97 -8.09
N LYS A 14 25.10 5.15 -6.77
CA LYS A 14 25.01 6.47 -6.11
C LYS A 14 26.11 7.43 -6.54
N TYR A 15 27.34 6.91 -6.72
CA TYR A 15 28.52 7.73 -7.00
C TYR A 15 28.97 7.72 -8.47
N GLY A 16 28.26 7.00 -9.34
CA GLY A 16 28.53 7.02 -10.78
C GLY A 16 29.69 6.11 -11.23
N HIS A 17 30.04 5.08 -10.46
CA HIS A 17 31.18 4.19 -10.73
C HIS A 17 30.82 3.08 -11.72
N ILE A 18 30.85 3.41 -13.02
CA ILE A 18 30.42 2.51 -14.12
C ILE A 18 31.15 1.16 -14.10
N ASP A 19 32.46 1.15 -13.89
CA ASP A 19 33.27 -0.08 -13.92
C ASP A 19 32.91 -1.03 -12.76
N GLU A 20 32.63 -0.46 -11.58
CA GLU A 20 32.16 -1.23 -10.44
C GLU A 20 30.76 -1.80 -10.68
N VAL A 21 29.87 -1.02 -11.32
CA VAL A 21 28.53 -1.50 -11.69
C VAL A 21 28.64 -2.68 -12.65
N ARG A 22 29.42 -2.57 -13.73
CA ARG A 22 29.64 -3.68 -14.68
C ARG A 22 30.16 -4.92 -13.97
N ARG A 23 31.22 -4.78 -13.17
CA ARG A 23 31.79 -5.88 -12.41
C ARG A 23 30.76 -6.54 -11.48
N CYS A 24 29.96 -5.75 -10.78
CA CYS A 24 28.93 -6.30 -9.89
C CYS A 24 27.86 -7.10 -10.65
N LEU A 25 27.42 -6.59 -11.80
CA LEU A 25 26.43 -7.27 -12.64
C LEU A 25 27.00 -8.56 -13.25
N ASP A 26 28.25 -8.53 -13.70
CA ASP A 26 28.97 -9.70 -14.23
C ASP A 26 29.19 -10.78 -13.16
N GLU A 27 29.38 -10.36 -11.90
CA GLU A 27 29.46 -11.26 -10.72
C GLU A 27 28.09 -11.79 -10.26
N GLY A 28 27.00 -11.43 -10.95
CA GLY A 28 25.65 -11.93 -10.69
C GLY A 28 24.86 -11.12 -9.68
N ALA A 29 25.18 -9.84 -9.46
CA ALA A 29 24.34 -8.96 -8.68
C ALA A 29 22.95 -8.86 -9.32
N ASN A 30 21.90 -8.82 -8.49
CA ASN A 30 20.58 -8.47 -8.99
C ASN A 30 20.61 -7.02 -9.49
N VAL A 31 20.42 -6.83 -10.81
CA VAL A 31 20.39 -5.52 -11.49
C VAL A 31 19.37 -4.56 -10.87
N ASP A 32 18.34 -5.15 -10.26
CA ASP A 32 17.18 -4.51 -9.71
C ASP A 32 17.29 -4.31 -8.19
N GLY A 33 18.39 -4.75 -7.58
CA GLY A 33 18.68 -4.61 -6.16
C GLY A 33 17.90 -5.58 -5.27
N LYS A 34 17.65 -5.17 -4.03
CA LYS A 34 16.81 -5.93 -3.08
C LYS A 34 15.34 -5.57 -3.32
N GLY A 35 14.43 -6.52 -3.11
CA GLY A 35 12.99 -6.35 -3.35
C GLY A 35 12.39 -5.15 -2.62
N ASP A 36 12.88 -4.90 -1.41
CA ASP A 36 12.26 -4.01 -0.41
C ASP A 36 12.94 -2.64 -0.30
N ASP A 37 13.90 -2.33 -1.19
CA ASP A 37 14.66 -1.08 -1.20
C ASP A 37 14.54 -0.36 -2.55
N TRP A 38 14.98 0.91 -2.62
CA TRP A 38 15.16 1.61 -3.89
C TRP A 38 16.05 0.82 -4.85
N SER A 39 15.62 0.70 -6.10
CA SER A 39 16.39 0.00 -7.13
C SER A 39 17.70 0.76 -7.45
N PRO A 40 18.75 0.07 -7.93
CA PRO A 40 19.97 0.72 -8.42
C PRO A 40 19.70 1.82 -9.45
N LEU A 41 18.66 1.64 -10.28
CA LEU A 41 18.25 2.63 -11.27
C LEU A 41 17.63 3.88 -10.63
N MET A 42 16.84 3.75 -9.56
CA MET A 42 16.31 4.90 -8.80
C MET A 42 17.42 5.74 -8.19
N TRP A 43 18.49 5.10 -7.68
CA TRP A 43 19.67 5.81 -7.19
C TRP A 43 20.40 6.57 -8.31
N CYS A 44 20.55 5.95 -9.48
CA CYS A 44 21.09 6.64 -10.66
C CYS A 44 20.22 7.83 -11.06
N ALA A 45 18.90 7.68 -10.98
CA ALA A 45 17.95 8.71 -11.34
C ALA A 45 17.94 9.88 -10.35
N TYR A 46 18.08 9.61 -9.05
CA TYR A 46 18.20 10.61 -8.00
C TYR A 46 19.44 11.51 -8.20
N TYR A 47 20.60 10.90 -8.50
CA TYR A 47 21.87 11.62 -8.67
C TYR A 47 22.18 12.03 -10.12
N GLY A 48 21.38 11.58 -11.09
CA GLY A 48 21.51 11.96 -12.51
C GLY A 48 22.58 11.18 -13.29
N HIS A 49 22.96 9.99 -12.85
CA HIS A 49 24.02 9.16 -13.47
C HIS A 49 23.51 8.40 -14.70
N VAL A 50 23.35 9.11 -15.81
CA VAL A 50 22.83 8.58 -17.09
C VAL A 50 23.66 7.41 -17.63
N GLU A 51 24.98 7.52 -17.59
CA GLU A 51 25.85 6.48 -18.15
C GLU A 51 25.82 5.17 -17.34
N VAL A 52 25.63 5.25 -16.03
CA VAL A 52 25.39 4.07 -15.19
C VAL A 52 24.01 3.47 -15.46
N ALA A 53 22.98 4.31 -15.59
CA ALA A 53 21.63 3.85 -15.92
C ALA A 53 21.58 3.11 -17.26
N LYS A 54 22.34 3.53 -18.28
CA LYS A 54 22.49 2.77 -19.53
C LYS A 54 22.98 1.35 -19.27
N VAL A 55 24.04 1.21 -18.46
CA VAL A 55 24.58 -0.12 -18.13
C VAL A 55 23.54 -0.98 -17.41
N LEU A 56 22.81 -0.43 -16.44
CA LEU A 56 21.75 -1.15 -15.75
C LEU A 56 20.64 -1.61 -16.73
N ILE A 57 20.18 -0.73 -17.61
CA ILE A 57 19.15 -1.04 -18.61
C ILE A 57 19.64 -2.08 -19.61
N ASP A 58 20.90 -1.99 -20.05
CA ASP A 58 21.51 -3.00 -20.93
C ASP A 58 21.57 -4.40 -20.28
N HIS A 59 21.62 -4.46 -18.94
CA HIS A 59 21.56 -5.69 -18.15
C HIS A 59 20.13 -6.06 -17.71
N GLY A 60 19.11 -5.39 -18.26
CA GLY A 60 17.70 -5.74 -18.04
C GLY A 60 17.08 -5.14 -16.78
N ALA A 61 17.58 -4.02 -16.26
CA ALA A 61 16.93 -3.28 -15.18
C ALA A 61 15.49 -2.89 -15.56
N ASP A 62 14.56 -3.06 -14.62
CA ASP A 62 13.19 -2.59 -14.81
C ASP A 62 13.13 -1.06 -14.61
N VAL A 63 12.87 -0.35 -15.70
CA VAL A 63 12.79 1.11 -15.74
C VAL A 63 11.53 1.64 -15.04
N ASP A 64 10.46 0.87 -15.09
CA ASP A 64 9.14 1.26 -14.57
C ASP A 64 8.90 0.75 -13.15
N ARG A 65 9.90 0.11 -12.55
CA ARG A 65 9.82 -0.40 -11.18
C ARG A 65 9.42 0.71 -10.21
N ILE A 66 8.42 0.41 -9.40
CA ILE A 66 7.89 1.29 -8.35
C ILE A 66 8.41 0.78 -7.01
N PHE A 67 8.96 1.69 -6.21
CA PHE A 67 9.33 1.39 -4.83
C PHE A 67 8.08 1.36 -3.97
N THR A 68 7.80 0.22 -3.35
CA THR A 68 6.54 -0.04 -2.63
C THR A 68 6.30 0.91 -1.46
N HIS A 69 7.36 1.34 -0.75
CA HIS A 69 7.21 2.24 0.40
C HIS A 69 6.91 3.69 0.02
N ASP A 70 7.55 4.24 -1.03
CA ASP A 70 7.33 5.65 -1.42
C ASP A 70 6.38 5.83 -2.61
N GLY A 71 6.04 4.74 -3.31
CA GLY A 71 5.25 4.77 -4.55
C GLY A 71 5.96 5.46 -5.72
N LYS A 72 7.28 5.64 -5.64
CA LYS A 72 8.09 6.37 -6.64
C LYS A 72 8.81 5.41 -7.58
N ASN A 73 8.93 5.82 -8.84
CA ASN A 73 9.82 5.17 -9.82
C ASN A 73 11.06 6.02 -10.09
N ALA A 74 11.94 5.53 -10.97
CA ALA A 74 13.14 6.26 -11.38
C ALA A 74 12.81 7.62 -12.04
N GLU A 75 11.73 7.74 -12.80
CA GLU A 75 11.31 9.01 -13.40
C GLU A 75 10.94 10.05 -12.32
N ASP A 76 10.24 9.63 -11.27
CA ASP A 76 9.85 10.49 -10.15
C ASP A 76 11.06 10.95 -9.35
N CYS A 77 11.98 10.04 -9.02
CA CYS A 77 13.26 10.37 -8.37
C CYS A 77 14.06 11.41 -9.17
N ALA A 78 14.14 11.25 -10.50
CA ALA A 78 14.82 12.20 -11.37
C ALA A 78 14.12 13.57 -11.42
N ARG A 79 12.78 13.59 -11.40
CA ARG A 79 11.99 14.82 -11.42
C ARG A 79 12.16 15.62 -10.14
N GLU A 80 12.06 14.97 -8.98
CA GLU A 80 12.22 15.62 -7.67
C GLU A 80 13.63 16.19 -7.46
N ASN A 81 14.64 15.56 -8.06
CA ASN A 81 16.03 15.99 -7.97
C ASN A 81 16.51 16.84 -9.15
N ASN A 82 15.59 17.34 -9.98
CA ASN A 82 15.88 18.21 -11.12
C ASN A 82 16.87 17.62 -12.15
N GLN A 83 16.89 16.29 -12.29
CA GLN A 83 17.81 15.57 -13.17
C GLN A 83 17.32 15.58 -14.63
N SER A 84 17.31 16.76 -15.22
CA SER A 84 16.78 17.01 -16.56
C SER A 84 17.47 16.18 -17.67
N LYS A 85 18.77 15.92 -17.54
CA LYS A 85 19.51 15.06 -18.48
C LYS A 85 19.03 13.60 -18.41
N PHE A 86 18.75 13.13 -17.21
CA PHE A 86 18.25 11.77 -16.97
C PHE A 86 16.83 11.61 -17.51
N LEU A 87 15.95 12.57 -17.27
CA LEU A 87 14.59 12.58 -17.84
C LEU A 87 14.61 12.59 -19.37
N ARG A 88 15.51 13.36 -19.98
CA ARG A 88 15.71 13.34 -21.44
C ARG A 88 16.19 11.97 -21.93
N TYR A 89 17.11 11.34 -21.19
CA TYR A 89 17.58 10.00 -21.52
C TYR A 89 16.44 8.98 -21.43
N LEU A 90 15.68 8.93 -20.34
CA LEU A 90 14.49 8.08 -20.21
C LEU A 90 13.48 8.32 -21.34
N SER A 91 13.29 9.59 -21.74
CA SER A 91 12.40 9.95 -22.85
C SER A 91 12.94 9.58 -24.23
N SER A 92 14.25 9.41 -24.36
CA SER A 92 14.91 9.01 -25.61
C SER A 92 14.94 7.50 -25.85
N LEU A 93 14.57 6.70 -24.85
CA LEU A 93 14.47 5.26 -25.00
C LEU A 93 13.35 4.93 -26.01
N PRO A 94 13.64 4.12 -27.04
CA PRO A 94 12.69 3.82 -28.11
C PRO A 94 11.43 3.21 -27.51
N ALA A 95 10.28 3.76 -27.93
CA ALA A 95 8.91 3.45 -27.50
C ALA A 95 8.86 2.53 -26.29
N ARG A 96 8.71 3.16 -25.11
CA ARG A 96 8.03 2.57 -23.94
C ARG A 96 6.93 1.70 -24.51
N SER A 97 7.13 0.39 -24.57
CA SER A 97 6.02 -0.52 -24.72
C SER A 97 5.27 -0.33 -23.42
N LYS A 98 4.38 0.66 -23.39
CA LYS A 98 3.29 0.62 -22.45
C LYS A 98 2.41 -0.54 -22.95
N PRO A 99 2.23 -1.62 -22.20
CA PRO A 99 1.04 -1.61 -21.38
C PRO A 99 1.21 -0.54 -20.27
N PRO A 100 0.14 -0.02 -19.67
CA PRO A 100 0.20 0.40 -18.26
C PRO A 100 1.02 -0.64 -17.46
N PRO A 101 1.41 -0.41 -16.18
CA PRO A 101 1.79 -1.56 -15.36
C PRO A 101 0.80 -2.68 -15.68
N GLU A 102 1.28 -3.90 -15.97
CA GLU A 102 0.38 -5.04 -15.97
C GLU A 102 -0.14 -5.15 -14.52
N LEU A 103 -1.08 -4.28 -14.17
CA LEU A 103 -2.07 -4.45 -13.14
C LEU A 103 -2.82 -5.67 -13.64
N HIS A 104 -2.33 -6.84 -13.25
CA HIS A 104 -2.83 -8.17 -13.60
C HIS A 104 -3.84 -8.19 -14.76
N LYS A 105 -3.36 -8.57 -15.95
CA LYS A 105 -4.16 -9.02 -17.11
C LYS A 105 -5.67 -9.18 -16.84
N ALA A 106 -6.45 -8.20 -17.25
CA ALA A 106 -7.50 -8.33 -18.25
C ALA A 106 -8.39 -7.09 -18.21
N THR A 107 -8.74 -6.60 -19.39
CA THR A 107 -9.89 -5.73 -19.60
C THR A 107 -11.16 -6.53 -19.35
N MET A 108 -11.45 -6.75 -18.07
CA MET A 108 -12.74 -6.87 -17.41
C MET A 108 -12.47 -6.35 -16.01
N ALA A 109 -13.37 -5.59 -15.41
CA ALA A 109 -13.28 -5.27 -14.00
C ALA A 109 -13.35 -6.59 -13.20
N THR A 110 -12.24 -7.31 -13.05
CA THR A 110 -12.09 -8.27 -11.96
C THR A 110 -11.93 -7.42 -10.73
N ILE A 111 -13.09 -7.07 -10.18
CA ILE A 111 -13.23 -6.49 -8.86
C ILE A 111 -12.39 -7.36 -7.94
N SER A 112 -11.37 -6.74 -7.36
CA SER A 112 -10.38 -7.43 -6.53
C SER A 112 -10.02 -6.53 -5.35
N PRO A 113 -9.50 -7.11 -4.25
CA PRO A 113 -9.10 -6.34 -3.08
C PRO A 113 -8.12 -5.21 -3.39
N GLU A 114 -7.27 -5.38 -4.42
CA GLU A 114 -6.32 -4.34 -4.85
C GLU A 114 -7.03 -3.09 -5.39
N VAL A 115 -8.12 -3.26 -6.13
CA VAL A 115 -8.90 -2.12 -6.66
C VAL A 115 -9.51 -1.32 -5.52
N LEU A 116 -10.02 -2.00 -4.48
CA LEU A 116 -10.52 -1.35 -3.28
C LEU A 116 -9.39 -0.58 -2.56
N ILE A 117 -8.21 -1.16 -2.42
CA ILE A 117 -7.05 -0.48 -1.80
C ILE A 117 -6.65 0.77 -2.58
N GLN A 118 -6.56 0.69 -3.92
CA GLN A 118 -6.24 1.86 -4.75
C GLN A 118 -7.32 2.94 -4.65
N ALA A 119 -8.58 2.54 -4.63
CA ALA A 119 -9.70 3.46 -4.42
C ALA A 119 -9.60 4.18 -3.07
N CYS A 120 -9.19 3.47 -2.01
CA CYS A 120 -8.97 4.02 -0.68
C CYS A 120 -7.76 4.97 -0.61
N LYS A 121 -6.69 4.71 -1.36
CA LYS A 121 -5.51 5.59 -1.43
C LYS A 121 -5.79 6.90 -2.17
N PHE A 122 -6.55 6.83 -3.26
CA PHE A 122 -6.81 7.97 -4.14
C PHE A 122 -8.16 8.65 -3.93
N GLY A 123 -8.99 8.16 -3.00
CA GLY A 123 -10.31 8.73 -2.72
C GLY A 123 -11.33 8.51 -3.83
N LYS A 124 -11.26 7.37 -4.54
CA LYS A 124 -12.19 7.02 -5.63
C LYS A 124 -13.44 6.34 -5.09
N ILE A 125 -14.45 7.13 -4.75
CA ILE A 125 -15.69 6.63 -4.11
C ILE A 125 -16.43 5.64 -5.01
N ASP A 126 -16.58 5.94 -6.30
CA ASP A 126 -17.31 5.08 -7.23
C ASP A 126 -16.65 3.70 -7.35
N ASP A 127 -15.31 3.66 -7.44
CA ASP A 127 -14.54 2.42 -7.53
C ASP A 127 -14.64 1.62 -6.21
N ALA A 128 -14.57 2.29 -5.06
CA ALA A 128 -14.75 1.66 -3.76
C ALA A 128 -16.17 1.09 -3.59
N CYS A 129 -17.18 1.82 -4.05
CA CYS A 129 -18.58 1.40 -4.04
C CYS A 129 -18.79 0.12 -4.83
N VAL A 130 -18.33 0.10 -6.09
CA VAL A 130 -18.42 -1.09 -6.94
C VAL A 130 -17.69 -2.28 -6.32
N CYS A 131 -16.54 -2.07 -5.68
CA CYS A 131 -15.81 -3.17 -5.03
C CYS A 131 -16.57 -3.77 -3.84
N LEU A 132 -17.14 -2.90 -2.99
CA LEU A 132 -17.84 -3.33 -1.79
C LEU A 132 -19.19 -3.99 -2.10
N ASP A 133 -19.92 -3.48 -3.09
CA ASP A 133 -21.17 -4.05 -3.57
C ASP A 133 -20.99 -5.48 -4.09
N GLU A 134 -19.82 -5.77 -4.65
CA GLU A 134 -19.45 -7.08 -5.19
C GLU A 134 -18.80 -8.00 -4.14
N GLY A 135 -18.84 -7.59 -2.87
CA GLY A 135 -18.53 -8.44 -1.72
C GLY A 135 -17.04 -8.53 -1.40
N ILE A 136 -16.23 -7.58 -1.87
CA ILE A 136 -14.83 -7.47 -1.42
C ILE A 136 -14.81 -7.11 0.06
N ASP A 137 -14.00 -7.85 0.84
CA ASP A 137 -13.87 -7.60 2.28
C ASP A 137 -13.30 -6.19 2.55
N PRO A 138 -14.04 -5.32 3.26
CA PRO A 138 -13.59 -3.97 3.58
C PRO A 138 -12.40 -3.93 4.56
N ASN A 139 -12.01 -5.06 5.16
CA ASN A 139 -10.85 -5.16 6.05
C ASN A 139 -9.55 -5.49 5.31
N GLY A 140 -9.64 -5.86 4.03
CA GLY A 140 -8.48 -6.24 3.22
C GLY A 140 -7.88 -7.59 3.61
N LYS A 141 -6.60 -7.79 3.32
CA LYS A 141 -5.86 -9.01 3.69
C LYS A 141 -5.12 -8.74 4.99
N GLY A 142 -5.26 -9.64 5.98
CA GLY A 142 -4.75 -9.44 7.35
C GLY A 142 -3.24 -9.27 7.51
N ASP A 143 -2.47 -9.39 6.44
CA ASP A 143 -1.01 -9.21 6.43
C ASP A 143 -0.57 -7.77 6.10
N ASP A 144 -1.50 -6.91 5.62
CA ASP A 144 -1.25 -5.53 5.19
C ASP A 144 -2.12 -4.50 5.94
N TRP A 145 -1.85 -3.20 5.77
CA TRP A 145 -2.73 -2.12 6.23
C TRP A 145 -4.15 -2.30 5.70
N SER A 146 -5.15 -2.12 6.57
CA SER A 146 -6.55 -2.20 6.18
C SER A 146 -6.93 -1.06 5.21
N PRO A 147 -7.94 -1.25 4.34
CA PRO A 147 -8.48 -0.18 3.50
C PRO A 147 -8.80 1.10 4.28
N LEU A 148 -9.32 0.96 5.51
CA LEU A 148 -9.63 2.09 6.38
C LEU A 148 -8.38 2.83 6.87
N MET A 149 -7.26 2.13 7.13
CA MET A 149 -5.97 2.76 7.46
C MET A 149 -5.44 3.59 6.29
N TRP A 150 -5.60 3.14 5.04
CA TRP A 150 -5.24 3.92 3.86
C TRP A 150 -6.07 5.20 3.71
N CYS A 151 -7.40 5.11 3.91
CA CYS A 151 -8.26 6.30 3.92
C CYS A 151 -7.84 7.25 5.04
N ALA A 152 -7.47 6.73 6.21
CA ALA A 152 -7.05 7.52 7.35
C ALA A 152 -5.72 8.23 7.12
N TYR A 153 -4.77 7.57 6.48
CA TYR A 153 -3.49 8.16 6.09
C TYR A 153 -3.70 9.33 5.11
N TYR A 154 -4.49 9.17 4.05
CA TYR A 154 -4.68 10.23 3.04
C TYR A 154 -5.83 11.21 3.35
N GLY A 155 -6.66 10.93 4.36
CA GLY A 155 -7.75 11.80 4.80
C GLY A 155 -9.05 11.67 4.00
N HIS A 156 -9.30 10.54 3.34
CA HIS A 156 -10.48 10.31 2.49
C HIS A 156 -11.70 9.88 3.31
N ILE A 157 -12.39 10.85 3.93
CA ILE A 157 -13.52 10.60 4.84
C ILE A 157 -14.69 9.89 4.14
N GLU A 158 -15.03 10.29 2.91
CA GLU A 158 -16.20 9.77 2.19
C GLU A 158 -16.05 8.27 1.86
N VAL A 159 -14.84 7.85 1.46
CA VAL A 159 -14.53 6.43 1.23
C VAL A 159 -14.50 5.66 2.56
N ALA A 160 -13.97 6.28 3.62
CA ALA A 160 -13.95 5.66 4.95
C ALA A 160 -15.35 5.42 5.52
N GLU A 161 -16.28 6.36 5.31
CA GLU A 161 -17.68 6.20 5.68
C GLU A 161 -18.31 5.01 4.95
N LEU A 162 -18.04 4.87 3.66
CA LEU A 162 -18.51 3.74 2.85
C LEU A 162 -17.95 2.40 3.33
N LEU A 163 -16.66 2.34 3.68
CA LEU A 163 -16.02 1.16 4.26
C LEU A 163 -16.66 0.75 5.60
N ILE A 164 -16.91 1.72 6.49
CA ILE A 164 -17.54 1.48 7.80
C ILE A 164 -18.96 0.96 7.62
N GLN A 165 -19.72 1.50 6.65
CA GLN A 165 -21.06 1.00 6.33
C GLN A 165 -21.05 -0.47 5.86
N HIS A 166 -19.98 -0.89 5.20
CA HIS A 166 -19.80 -2.28 4.75
C HIS A 166 -19.14 -3.19 5.80
N GLY A 167 -18.88 -2.70 7.01
CA GLY A 167 -18.36 -3.50 8.12
C GLY A 167 -16.85 -3.48 8.29
N ALA A 168 -16.17 -2.43 7.83
CA ALA A 168 -14.77 -2.20 8.18
C ALA A 168 -14.58 -2.08 9.71
N ASP A 169 -13.58 -2.78 10.24
CA ASP A 169 -13.18 -2.70 11.63
C ASP A 169 -12.41 -1.40 11.90
N ILE A 170 -13.06 -0.50 12.65
CA ILE A 170 -12.50 0.80 13.04
C ILE A 170 -11.38 0.64 14.07
N ASP A 171 -11.45 -0.39 14.91
CA ASP A 171 -10.51 -0.64 16.00
C ASP A 171 -9.39 -1.60 15.57
N HIS A 172 -9.29 -1.93 14.27
CA HIS A 172 -8.23 -2.77 13.74
C HIS A 172 -6.85 -2.19 14.06
N ILE A 173 -5.98 -3.04 14.61
CA ILE A 173 -4.58 -2.72 14.91
C ILE A 173 -3.72 -3.56 14.00
N PHE A 174 -2.92 -2.91 13.15
CA PHE A 174 -1.99 -3.60 12.29
C PHE A 174 -0.82 -4.17 13.10
N PHE A 175 -0.55 -5.46 12.93
CA PHE A 175 0.37 -6.19 13.80
C PHE A 175 1.84 -5.82 13.61
N HIS A 176 2.23 -5.33 12.43
CA HIS A 176 3.62 -4.99 12.13
C HIS A 176 4.07 -3.65 12.74
N ASP A 177 3.20 -2.64 12.78
CA ASP A 177 3.54 -1.32 13.33
C ASP A 177 2.76 -0.97 14.61
N GLY A 178 1.77 -1.78 14.98
CA GLY A 178 0.92 -1.57 16.15
C GLY A 178 -0.05 -0.39 16.00
N LYS A 179 -0.32 0.07 14.78
CA LYS A 179 -1.10 1.28 14.52
C LYS A 179 -2.55 0.95 14.16
N SER A 180 -3.45 1.80 14.63
CA SER A 180 -4.83 1.85 14.18
C SER A 180 -5.03 2.88 13.07
N ALA A 181 -6.18 2.85 12.41
CA ALA A 181 -6.58 3.92 11.49
C ALA A 181 -6.54 5.31 12.16
N MET A 182 -6.85 5.40 13.47
CA MET A 182 -6.76 6.67 14.18
C MET A 182 -5.33 7.18 14.32
N ASP A 183 -4.36 6.28 14.54
CA ASP A 183 -2.95 6.63 14.65
C ASP A 183 -2.40 7.09 13.30
N CYS A 184 -2.73 6.37 12.21
CA CYS A 184 -2.38 6.77 10.85
C CYS A 184 -2.88 8.18 10.51
N ALA A 185 -4.12 8.50 10.88
CA ALA A 185 -4.69 9.84 10.67
C ALA A 185 -4.00 10.92 11.51
N GLN A 186 -3.61 10.61 12.75
CA GLN A 186 -2.90 11.56 13.61
C GLN A 186 -1.49 11.85 13.10
N GLU A 187 -0.74 10.82 12.73
CA GLU A 187 0.63 10.95 12.23
C GLU A 187 0.68 11.73 10.91
N ASN A 188 -0.31 11.56 10.03
CA ASN A 188 -0.38 12.28 8.76
C ASN A 188 -1.18 13.58 8.82
N ASN A 189 -1.42 14.13 10.02
CA ASN A 189 -2.13 15.41 10.26
C ASN A 189 -3.55 15.50 9.68
N GLN A 190 -4.25 14.37 9.55
CA GLN A 190 -5.62 14.29 9.04
C GLN A 190 -6.65 14.58 10.14
N MET A 191 -6.60 15.79 10.72
CA MET A 191 -7.39 16.15 11.90
C MET A 191 -8.92 16.06 11.69
N LYS A 192 -9.39 16.33 10.48
CA LYS A 192 -10.81 16.15 10.11
C LYS A 192 -11.21 14.67 10.15
N PHE A 193 -10.34 13.80 9.67
CA PHE A 193 -10.54 12.36 9.69
C PHE A 193 -10.52 11.81 11.13
N VAL A 194 -9.61 12.29 11.98
CA VAL A 194 -9.59 11.97 13.41
C VAL A 194 -10.90 12.35 14.09
N ALA A 195 -11.44 13.54 13.79
CA ALA A 195 -12.73 13.98 14.33
C ALA A 195 -13.89 13.09 13.85
N PHE A 196 -13.86 12.69 12.58
CA PHE A 196 -14.80 11.73 11.99
C PHE A 196 -14.75 10.38 12.72
N LEU A 197 -13.59 9.72 12.82
CA LEU A 197 -13.46 8.43 13.52
C LEU A 197 -13.92 8.51 14.99
N LYS A 198 -13.56 9.59 15.70
CA LYS A 198 -14.01 9.79 17.09
C LYS A 198 -15.53 9.89 17.22
N LYS A 199 -16.21 10.43 16.21
CA LYS A 199 -17.67 10.50 16.16
C LYS A 199 -18.27 9.10 15.92
N GLU A 200 -17.72 8.34 14.98
CA GLU A 200 -18.20 6.99 14.65
C GLU A 200 -17.99 6.00 15.80
N ILE A 201 -16.83 6.00 16.47
CA ILE A 201 -16.57 5.15 17.64
C ILE A 201 -17.57 5.42 18.78
N LYS A 202 -17.92 6.69 19.01
CA LYS A 202 -18.93 7.07 20.02
C LYS A 202 -20.32 6.57 19.63
N SER A 203 -20.66 6.67 18.35
CA SER A 203 -21.93 6.20 17.80
C SER A 203 -22.09 4.68 17.98
N GLN A 204 -21.08 3.90 17.60
CA GLN A 204 -21.08 2.44 17.71
C GLN A 204 -21.15 1.94 19.17
N ARG A 205 -20.48 2.62 20.11
CA ARG A 205 -20.58 2.32 21.55
C ARG A 205 -21.99 2.55 22.12
N HIS A 206 -22.71 3.56 21.62
CA HIS A 206 -24.07 3.87 22.07
C HIS A 206 -25.10 2.84 21.58
N VAL A 207 -24.89 2.25 20.41
CA VAL A 207 -25.74 1.18 19.87
C VAL A 207 -25.54 -0.12 20.67
N ARG A 208 -24.28 -0.48 20.97
CA ARG A 208 -23.94 -1.71 21.73
C ARG A 208 -24.56 -1.71 23.14
N PHE A 209 -24.62 -0.56 23.81
CA PHE A 209 -25.24 -0.42 25.12
C PHE A 209 -26.77 -0.56 25.10
N LYS A 210 -27.46 -0.08 24.05
CA LYS A 210 -28.91 -0.25 23.92
C LYS A 210 -29.32 -1.69 23.61
N SER A 211 -28.53 -2.43 22.85
CA SER A 211 -28.78 -3.85 22.56
C SER A 211 -28.54 -4.79 23.75
N SER A 212 -27.78 -4.36 24.77
CA SER A 212 -27.58 -5.14 26.01
C SER A 212 -28.64 -4.90 27.09
N GLU A 213 -29.48 -3.86 26.96
CA GLU A 213 -30.57 -3.57 27.91
C GLU A 213 -31.91 -4.23 27.50
N SER A 214 -32.01 -4.89 26.33
CA SER A 214 -33.27 -5.49 25.87
C SER A 214 -33.46 -6.98 26.17
N THR A 215 -32.67 -7.59 27.07
CA THR A 215 -32.83 -9.03 27.44
C THR A 215 -33.05 -9.29 28.94
N LEU A 216 -33.36 -8.28 29.74
CA LEU A 216 -33.76 -8.47 31.14
C LEU A 216 -35.10 -7.78 31.34
N ASP A 217 -36.19 -8.50 31.06
CA ASP A 217 -37.52 -8.37 31.70
C ASP A 217 -38.57 -9.09 30.84
N ASP A 218 -38.50 -10.42 30.76
CA ASP A 218 -39.66 -11.22 30.35
C ASP A 218 -39.99 -12.23 31.47
N PRO A 219 -40.97 -11.92 32.34
CA PRO A 219 -41.29 -12.74 33.51
C PRO A 219 -42.04 -14.06 33.19
N ASN A 220 -42.05 -14.52 31.93
CA ASN A 220 -42.84 -15.67 31.49
C ASN A 220 -42.05 -16.83 30.83
N VAL A 221 -40.73 -16.87 30.94
CA VAL A 221 -39.97 -18.03 30.45
C VAL A 221 -39.92 -19.12 31.52
N VAL A 222 -40.81 -20.10 31.38
CA VAL A 222 -40.81 -21.35 32.17
C VAL A 222 -39.53 -22.15 31.84
N PRO A 223 -38.71 -22.56 32.82
CA PRO A 223 -37.52 -23.34 32.55
C PRO A 223 -37.91 -24.77 32.12
N LYS A 224 -37.74 -25.09 30.83
CA LYS A 224 -37.85 -26.47 30.36
C LYS A 224 -36.61 -27.26 30.80
N GLY A 225 -36.78 -27.96 31.92
CA GLY A 225 -36.51 -29.38 32.08
C GLY A 225 -35.14 -29.91 31.65
N CYS A 226 -34.34 -30.25 32.66
CA CYS A 226 -33.23 -31.18 32.58
C CYS A 226 -33.61 -32.49 31.85
N CYS A 227 -32.74 -32.96 30.96
CA CYS A 227 -32.56 -34.39 30.68
C CYS A 227 -31.20 -34.63 30.00
N CYS A 228 -30.19 -34.96 30.79
CA CYS A 228 -29.09 -35.82 30.35
C CYS A 228 -28.87 -36.87 31.45
N VAL A 229 -29.40 -38.07 31.23
CA VAL A 229 -29.12 -39.30 31.98
C VAL A 229 -28.25 -40.16 31.09
N ILE A 230 -27.05 -40.52 31.56
CA ILE A 230 -26.25 -41.74 31.27
C ILE A 230 -24.89 -41.54 31.98
N SER A 231 -24.35 -42.41 32.82
CA SER A 231 -24.72 -43.74 33.36
C SER A 231 -24.02 -43.91 34.70
#